data_AF-A0A3A8NM82-F1
#
_entry.id   AF-A0A3A8NM82-F1
#
_cell.length_a   1.000
_cell.length_b   1.000
_cell.length_c   1.000
_cell.angle_alpha   90.00
_cell.angle_beta   90.00
_cell.angle_gamma   90.00
#
_symmetry.space_group_name_H-M   'P 1'
#
loop_
_entity.id
_entity.type
_entity.pdbx_description
1 polymer ?
#
loop_
_entity_poly.entity_id
_entity_poly.type
_entity_poly.pdbx_seq_one_letter_code
_entity_poly.pdbx_strand_id
1 'polypeptide(L)'
;VGGGGKTDVGDLAELAAVQAQLRAVDACRLEHNLPARGNYRAMYRRTVFVTPCGASGIAPTRGKVELPAQWAHGELSFEAKRSSTTDDWAILVNQEAVPFPVLVAGLGELAPIVAREAAGAIAKSLAEDAEGKAKYEESLRQREQQEQQNKGSYPTR
;
A
#
# COMPACT_ATOMS: atom_id res chain seq x y z
N VAL A 1 26.77 1.26 -9.36
CA VAL A 1 25.56 1.33 -8.51
C VAL A 1 24.37 1.08 -9.43
N GLY A 2 24.00 -0.18 -9.60
CA GLY A 2 23.01 -0.59 -10.61
C GLY A 2 21.60 -0.27 -10.15
N GLY A 3 21.00 0.76 -10.72
CA GLY A 3 19.55 0.91 -10.71
C GLY A 3 18.98 -0.15 -11.63
N GLY A 4 18.68 -1.34 -11.10
CA GLY A 4 17.89 -2.35 -11.81
C GLY A 4 16.53 -1.74 -12.12
N GLY A 5 16.37 -1.26 -13.35
CA GLY A 5 15.18 -0.57 -13.81
C GLY A 5 13.97 -1.50 -13.72
N LYS A 6 12.87 -1.01 -13.16
CA LYS A 6 11.60 -1.73 -13.30
C LYS A 6 11.13 -1.53 -14.74
N THR A 7 10.79 -2.61 -15.42
CA THR A 7 10.22 -2.59 -16.76
C THR A 7 8.71 -2.64 -16.66
N ASP A 8 8.01 -1.82 -17.44
CA ASP A 8 6.56 -1.95 -17.60
C ASP A 8 6.25 -3.12 -18.53
N VAL A 9 5.39 -4.01 -18.07
CA VAL A 9 4.93 -5.18 -18.83
C VAL A 9 3.40 -5.25 -18.88
N GLY A 10 2.71 -4.18 -18.47
CA GLY A 10 1.26 -4.17 -18.31
C GLY A 10 0.47 -4.34 -19.60
N ASP A 11 1.05 -4.01 -20.75
CA ASP A 11 0.46 -4.08 -22.08
C ASP A 11 0.59 -5.46 -22.76
N LEU A 12 1.31 -6.40 -22.14
CA LEU A 12 1.46 -7.75 -22.66
C LEU A 12 0.12 -8.50 -22.68
N ALA A 13 -0.12 -9.24 -23.77
CA ALA A 13 -1.38 -9.94 -24.01
C ALA A 13 -1.72 -10.96 -22.90
N GLU A 14 -0.70 -11.60 -22.33
CA GLU A 14 -0.80 -12.55 -21.23
C GLU A 14 -1.35 -11.90 -19.94
N LEU A 15 -1.20 -10.58 -19.79
CA LEU A 15 -1.72 -9.81 -18.66
C LEU A 15 -3.06 -9.12 -18.96
N ALA A 16 -3.65 -9.31 -20.13
CA ALA A 16 -4.93 -8.66 -20.49
C ALA A 16 -6.07 -9.02 -19.52
N ALA A 17 -6.14 -10.28 -19.08
CA ALA A 17 -7.12 -10.71 -18.08
C ALA A 17 -6.87 -10.08 -16.70
N VAL A 18 -5.59 -9.92 -16.32
CA VAL A 18 -5.18 -9.22 -15.09
C VAL A 18 -5.58 -7.75 -15.17
N GLN A 19 -5.31 -7.07 -16.28
CA GLN A 19 -5.72 -5.68 -16.51
C GLN A 19 -7.23 -5.51 -16.33
N ALA A 20 -8.03 -6.37 -16.97
CA ALA A 20 -9.48 -6.31 -16.89
C ALA A 20 -10.00 -6.41 -15.44
N GLN A 21 -9.38 -7.25 -14.61
CA GLN A 21 -9.74 -7.37 -13.20
C GLN A 21 -9.28 -6.16 -12.39
N LEU A 22 -8.04 -5.69 -12.59
CA LEU A 22 -7.49 -4.56 -11.86
C LEU A 22 -8.15 -3.23 -12.21
N ARG A 23 -8.79 -3.10 -13.38
CA ARG A 23 -9.60 -1.91 -13.73
C ARG A 23 -10.73 -1.64 -12.73
N ALA A 24 -11.28 -2.68 -12.09
CA ALA A 24 -12.34 -2.54 -11.09
C ALA A 24 -11.83 -1.98 -9.74
N VAL A 25 -10.52 -1.93 -9.52
CA VAL A 25 -9.93 -1.44 -8.27
C VAL A 25 -9.92 0.09 -8.30
N ASP A 26 -10.63 0.76 -7.39
CA ASP A 26 -10.58 2.23 -7.25
C ASP A 26 -9.29 2.72 -6.56
N ALA A 27 -8.15 2.53 -7.25
CA ALA A 27 -6.83 2.91 -6.78
C ALA A 27 -5.92 3.33 -7.93
N CYS A 28 -4.82 4.01 -7.59
CA CYS A 28 -3.82 4.46 -8.56
C CYS A 28 -2.44 3.83 -8.32
N ARG A 29 -2.24 3.12 -7.20
CA ARG A 29 -1.03 2.35 -6.96
C ARG A 29 -1.32 1.06 -6.21
N LEU A 30 -0.72 -0.03 -6.69
CA LEU A 30 -0.64 -1.31 -6.01
C LEU A 30 0.83 -1.66 -5.78
N GLU A 31 1.16 -2.08 -4.58
CA GLU A 31 2.54 -2.45 -4.22
C GLU A 31 2.54 -3.79 -3.49
N HIS A 32 3.30 -4.75 -4.00
CA HIS A 32 3.46 -6.04 -3.36
C HIS A 32 4.94 -6.36 -3.16
N ASN A 33 5.29 -6.82 -1.96
CA ASN A 33 6.62 -7.31 -1.63
C ASN A 33 7.75 -6.32 -2.01
N LEU A 34 7.51 -5.03 -1.78
CA LEU A 34 8.54 -4.01 -1.95
C LEU A 34 9.66 -4.18 -0.92
N PRO A 35 10.88 -3.68 -1.22
CA PRO A 35 11.99 -3.73 -0.27
C PRO A 35 11.64 -3.04 1.05
N ALA A 36 11.47 -3.83 2.11
CA ALA A 36 11.26 -3.37 3.47
C ALA A 36 12.40 -3.87 4.37
N ARG A 37 12.87 -3.02 5.29
CA ARG A 37 13.92 -3.36 6.26
C ARG A 37 13.33 -3.93 7.55
N GLY A 38 14.04 -4.86 8.18
CA GLY A 38 13.75 -5.35 9.52
C GLY A 38 12.42 -6.12 9.64
N ASN A 39 11.76 -5.97 10.80
CA ASN A 39 10.60 -6.77 11.21
C ASN A 39 9.38 -6.63 10.30
N TYR A 40 9.32 -5.56 9.48
CA TYR A 40 8.24 -5.35 8.51
C TYR A 40 8.33 -6.25 7.28
N ARG A 41 9.45 -6.98 7.08
CA ARG A 41 9.64 -7.80 5.88
C ARG A 41 8.55 -8.85 5.69
N ALA A 42 8.14 -9.52 6.77
CA ALA A 42 7.11 -10.56 6.73
C ALA A 42 5.74 -9.98 6.34
N MET A 43 5.39 -8.81 6.89
CA MET A 43 4.16 -8.09 6.55
C MET A 43 4.12 -7.73 5.05
N TYR A 44 5.21 -7.18 4.50
CA TYR A 44 5.27 -6.78 3.09
C TYR A 44 5.16 -7.95 2.11
N ARG A 45 5.55 -9.17 2.51
CA ARG A 45 5.34 -10.38 1.70
C ARG A 45 3.90 -10.86 1.71
N ARG A 46 3.13 -10.52 2.73
CA ARG A 46 1.75 -10.98 2.93
C ARG A 46 0.72 -9.87 2.72
N THR A 47 1.12 -8.75 2.13
CA THR A 47 0.25 -7.61 1.94
C THR A 47 0.39 -7.08 0.52
N VAL A 48 -0.75 -6.75 -0.09
CA VAL A 48 -0.79 -5.81 -1.21
C VAL A 48 -1.24 -4.47 -0.64
N PHE A 49 -0.37 -3.46 -0.78
CA PHE A 49 -0.72 -2.11 -0.39
C PHE A 49 -1.46 -1.44 -1.55
N VAL A 50 -2.61 -0.86 -1.24
CA VAL A 50 -3.50 -0.22 -2.20
C VAL A 50 -3.59 1.25 -1.87
N THR A 51 -3.10 2.11 -2.77
CA THR A 51 -3.14 3.57 -2.58
C THR A 51 -4.23 4.16 -3.48
N PRO A 52 -5.26 4.81 -2.89
CA PRO A 52 -6.35 5.39 -3.67
C PRO A 52 -5.84 6.54 -4.56
N CYS A 53 -6.55 6.79 -5.65
CA CYS A 53 -6.27 7.94 -6.50
C CYS A 53 -6.46 9.25 -5.72
N GLY A 54 -5.55 10.20 -5.91
CA GLY A 54 -5.57 11.46 -5.17
C GLY A 54 -4.96 11.42 -3.75
N ALA A 55 -4.55 10.24 -3.26
CA ALA A 55 -3.79 10.17 -2.02
C ALA A 55 -2.43 10.87 -2.19
N SER A 56 -2.18 11.89 -1.37
CA SER A 56 -1.00 12.75 -1.46
C SER A 56 -0.13 12.67 -0.20
N GLY A 57 1.12 13.11 -0.30
CA GLY A 57 2.07 13.19 0.81
C GLY A 57 3.18 12.16 0.74
N ILE A 58 4.13 12.25 1.67
CA ILE A 58 5.32 11.37 1.75
C ILE A 58 4.92 9.94 2.12
N ALA A 59 3.90 9.80 2.97
CA ALA A 59 3.33 8.52 3.39
C ALA A 59 1.80 8.60 3.25
N PRO A 60 1.26 8.48 2.03
CA PRO A 60 -0.19 8.50 1.83
C PRO A 60 -0.83 7.32 2.55
N THR A 61 -2.06 7.51 3.04
CA THR A 61 -2.90 6.42 3.56
C THR A 61 -3.05 5.31 2.53
N ARG A 62 -2.88 4.05 2.95
CA ARG A 62 -2.95 2.89 2.05
C ARG A 62 -3.77 1.78 2.68
N GLY A 63 -4.72 1.27 1.91
CA GLY A 63 -5.39 0.02 2.24
C GLY A 63 -4.38 -1.14 2.25
N LYS A 64 -4.58 -2.08 3.16
CA LYS A 64 -3.80 -3.31 3.26
C LYS A 64 -4.70 -4.49 2.94
N VAL A 65 -4.48 -5.10 1.78
CA VAL A 65 -5.11 -6.38 1.42
C VAL A 65 -4.21 -7.50 1.92
N GLU A 66 -4.69 -8.25 2.91
CA GLU A 66 -3.92 -9.34 3.51
C GLU A 66 -4.00 -10.61 2.66
N LEU A 67 -2.84 -11.19 2.39
CA LEU A 67 -2.73 -12.38 1.57
C LEU A 67 -2.71 -13.66 2.42
N PRO A 68 -3.23 -14.77 1.87
CA PRO A 68 -3.09 -16.09 2.46
C PRO A 68 -1.63 -16.44 2.78
N ALA A 69 -1.43 -17.33 3.76
CA ALA A 69 -0.10 -17.68 4.25
C ALA A 69 0.84 -18.22 3.17
N GLN A 70 0.31 -18.87 2.12
CA GLN A 70 1.15 -19.38 1.04
C GLN A 70 1.96 -18.29 0.34
N TRP A 71 1.56 -17.01 0.39
CA TRP A 71 2.25 -15.90 -0.28
C TRP A 71 3.53 -15.41 0.43
N ALA A 72 3.91 -15.99 1.56
CA ALA A 72 5.07 -15.53 2.34
C ALA A 72 6.46 -15.83 1.71
N HIS A 73 6.51 -16.53 0.56
CA HIS A 73 7.75 -17.00 -0.10
C HIS A 73 8.51 -15.89 -0.84
N GLY A 74 7.85 -14.78 -1.20
CA GLY A 74 8.52 -13.56 -1.65
C GLY A 74 9.13 -13.59 -3.06
N GLU A 75 8.75 -14.56 -3.89
CA GLU A 75 9.21 -14.70 -5.28
C GLU A 75 8.56 -13.68 -6.22
N LEU A 76 7.36 -13.20 -5.88
CA LEU A 76 6.68 -12.14 -6.62
C LEU A 76 6.93 -10.78 -5.98
N SER A 77 7.39 -9.80 -6.76
CA SER A 77 7.45 -8.39 -6.35
C SER A 77 7.06 -7.51 -7.54
N PHE A 78 6.11 -6.61 -7.35
CA PHE A 78 5.66 -5.70 -8.40
C PHE A 78 5.16 -4.39 -7.82
N GLU A 79 5.11 -3.39 -8.69
CA GLU A 79 4.41 -2.14 -8.46
C GLU A 79 3.50 -1.88 -9.66
N ALA A 80 2.21 -1.76 -9.45
CA ALA A 80 1.29 -1.32 -10.50
C ALA A 80 0.92 0.15 -10.27
N LYS A 81 0.93 0.97 -11.32
CA LYS A 81 0.59 2.39 -11.27
C LYS A 81 -0.34 2.79 -12.40
N ARG A 82 -1.16 3.80 -12.15
CA ARG A 82 -1.89 4.53 -13.18
C ARG A 82 -2.17 5.95 -12.72
N SER A 83 -2.40 6.86 -13.66
CA SER A 83 -2.63 8.29 -13.35
C SER A 83 -4.06 8.56 -12.93
N SER A 84 -5.03 7.80 -13.43
CA SER A 84 -6.45 7.89 -13.10
C SER A 84 -7.12 6.52 -13.06
N THR A 85 -8.35 6.45 -12.55
CA THR A 85 -9.10 5.19 -12.47
C THR A 85 -9.56 4.65 -13.82
N THR A 86 -9.53 5.49 -14.86
CA THR A 86 -9.89 5.13 -16.23
C THR A 86 -8.72 4.62 -17.05
N ASP A 87 -7.50 4.83 -16.57
CA ASP A 87 -6.29 4.39 -17.27
C ASP A 87 -6.00 2.91 -17.00
N ASP A 88 -5.29 2.30 -17.93
CA ASP A 88 -4.69 0.98 -17.74
C ASP A 88 -3.53 1.04 -16.76
N TRP A 89 -3.25 -0.10 -16.13
CA TRP A 89 -2.18 -0.20 -15.15
C TRP A 89 -0.83 -0.41 -15.85
N ALA A 90 0.12 0.47 -15.60
CA ALA A 90 1.53 0.18 -15.82
C ALA A 90 2.00 -0.81 -14.74
N ILE A 91 2.41 -2.02 -15.14
CA ILE A 91 2.83 -3.09 -14.23
C ILE A 91 4.35 -3.15 -14.25
N LEU A 92 4.96 -2.56 -13.23
CA LEU A 92 6.40 -2.35 -13.12
C LEU A 92 7.06 -3.48 -12.33
N VAL A 93 7.97 -4.21 -12.97
CA VAL A 93 8.66 -5.37 -12.38
C VAL A 93 10.17 -5.33 -12.60
N ASN A 94 10.93 -5.88 -11.66
CA ASN A 94 12.35 -6.17 -11.91
C ASN A 94 12.45 -7.54 -12.60
N GLN A 95 12.68 -7.53 -13.91
CA GLN A 95 12.73 -8.74 -14.74
C GLN A 95 13.89 -9.68 -14.37
N GLU A 96 14.96 -9.18 -13.75
CA GLU A 96 16.06 -10.02 -13.26
C GLU A 96 15.69 -10.79 -11.99
N ALA A 97 14.71 -10.30 -11.23
CA ALA A 97 14.31 -10.86 -9.94
C ALA A 97 13.00 -11.66 -10.02
N VAL A 98 12.11 -11.33 -10.96
CA VAL A 98 10.79 -11.95 -11.09
C VAL A 98 10.66 -12.58 -12.48
N PRO A 99 10.76 -13.91 -12.59
CA PRO A 99 10.53 -14.61 -13.85
C PRO A 99 9.12 -14.35 -14.38
N PHE A 100 8.99 -14.12 -15.68
CA PHE A 100 7.70 -13.80 -16.29
C PHE A 100 6.58 -14.84 -16.02
N PRO A 101 6.83 -16.16 -16.03
CA PRO A 101 5.80 -17.14 -15.65
C PRO A 101 5.31 -17.00 -14.20
N VAL A 102 6.22 -16.66 -13.28
CA VAL A 102 5.88 -16.40 -11.86
C VAL A 102 5.04 -15.13 -11.76
N LEU A 103 5.37 -14.10 -12.55
CA LEU A 103 4.59 -12.87 -12.62
C LEU A 103 3.16 -13.13 -13.09
N VAL A 104 2.99 -13.82 -14.22
CA VAL A 104 1.67 -14.07 -14.82
C VAL A 104 0.80 -14.93 -13.89
N ALA A 105 1.34 -16.04 -13.37
CA ALA A 105 0.62 -16.89 -12.42
C ALA A 105 0.27 -16.10 -11.15
N GLY A 106 1.25 -15.36 -10.62
CA GLY A 106 1.08 -14.61 -9.40
C GLY A 106 0.03 -13.50 -9.50
N LEU A 107 0.08 -12.71 -10.58
CA LEU A 107 -0.92 -11.68 -10.82
C LEU A 107 -2.30 -12.26 -11.15
N GLY A 108 -2.36 -13.41 -11.83
CA GLY A 108 -3.61 -14.12 -12.09
C GLY A 108 -4.35 -14.52 -10.81
N GLU A 109 -3.61 -14.91 -9.76
CA GLU A 109 -4.20 -15.23 -8.45
C GLU A 109 -4.47 -13.99 -7.59
N LEU A 110 -3.61 -12.95 -7.66
CA LEU A 110 -3.75 -11.75 -6.82
C LEU A 110 -4.81 -10.78 -7.31
N ALA A 111 -4.91 -10.56 -8.62
CA ALA A 111 -5.84 -9.60 -9.20
C ALA A 111 -7.30 -9.79 -8.71
N PRO A 112 -7.87 -11.01 -8.62
CA PRO A 112 -9.24 -11.16 -8.16
C PRO A 112 -9.40 -10.92 -6.65
N ILE A 113 -8.37 -11.23 -5.86
CA ILE A 113 -8.34 -10.95 -4.41
C ILE A 113 -8.32 -9.44 -4.18
N VAL A 114 -7.41 -8.74 -4.87
CA VAL A 114 -7.26 -7.28 -4.76
C VAL A 114 -8.53 -6.58 -5.25
N ALA A 115 -9.10 -6.98 -6.38
CA ALA A 115 -10.35 -6.43 -6.90
C ALA A 115 -11.50 -6.56 -5.91
N ARG A 116 -11.60 -7.68 -5.18
CA ARG A 116 -12.64 -7.91 -4.18
C ARG A 116 -12.42 -7.11 -2.89
N GLU A 117 -11.18 -7.00 -2.42
CA GLU A 117 -10.89 -6.56 -1.05
C GLU A 117 -10.39 -5.12 -0.95
N ALA A 118 -9.91 -4.53 -2.05
CA ALA A 118 -9.30 -3.20 -2.05
C ALA A 118 -10.21 -2.12 -1.44
N ALA A 119 -11.49 -2.07 -1.82
CA ALA A 119 -12.41 -1.05 -1.33
C ALA A 119 -12.57 -1.10 0.20
N GLY A 120 -12.76 -2.30 0.76
CA GLY A 120 -12.84 -2.50 2.21
C GLY A 120 -11.54 -2.16 2.93
N ALA A 121 -10.40 -2.55 2.34
CA ALA A 121 -9.08 -2.24 2.89
C ALA A 121 -8.79 -0.74 2.93
N ILE A 122 -9.15 0.01 1.87
CA ILE A 122 -9.02 1.47 1.82
C ILE A 122 -9.91 2.12 2.88
N ALA A 123 -11.20 1.75 2.93
CA ALA A 123 -12.15 2.31 3.89
C ALA A 123 -11.70 2.08 5.34
N LYS A 124 -11.21 0.88 5.65
CA LYS A 124 -10.65 0.55 6.96
C LYS A 124 -9.46 1.44 7.29
N SER A 125 -8.50 1.60 6.38
CA SER A 125 -7.31 2.43 6.61
C SER A 125 -7.66 3.90 6.82
N LEU A 126 -8.65 4.44 6.09
CA LEU A 126 -9.11 5.81 6.29
C LEU A 126 -9.77 6.01 7.66
N ALA A 127 -10.56 5.03 8.12
CA ALA A 127 -11.17 5.06 9.44
C ALA A 127 -10.11 4.99 10.56
N GLU A 128 -9.12 4.09 10.44
CA GLU A 128 -8.01 3.97 11.40
C GLU A 128 -7.18 5.26 11.48
N ASP A 129 -6.90 5.89 10.35
CA ASP A 129 -6.15 7.17 10.30
C ASP A 129 -6.95 8.31 10.95
N ALA A 130 -8.26 8.38 10.70
CA ALA A 130 -9.13 9.38 11.31
C ALA A 130 -9.21 9.20 12.84
N GLU A 131 -9.37 7.96 13.31
CA GLU A 131 -9.37 7.63 14.74
C GLU A 131 -8.01 7.96 15.39
N GLY A 132 -6.92 7.57 14.74
CA GLY A 132 -5.56 7.87 15.20
C GLY A 132 -5.30 9.37 15.32
N LYS A 133 -5.76 10.15 14.34
CA LYS A 133 -5.66 11.61 14.37
C LYS A 133 -6.47 12.22 15.52
N ALA A 134 -7.70 11.77 15.72
CA ALA A 134 -8.55 12.24 16.81
C ALA A 134 -7.91 11.99 18.18
N LYS A 135 -7.39 10.76 18.41
CA LYS A 135 -6.68 10.41 19.64
C LYS A 135 -5.41 11.23 19.85
N TYR A 136 -4.66 11.48 18.77
CA TYR A 136 -3.47 12.32 18.83
C TYR A 136 -3.81 13.76 19.24
N GLU A 137 -4.81 14.37 18.61
CA GLU A 137 -5.26 15.73 18.95
C GLU A 137 -5.78 15.82 20.39
N GLU A 138 -6.53 14.82 20.86
CA GLU A 138 -6.95 14.75 22.26
C GLU A 138 -5.75 14.70 23.21
N SER A 139 -4.77 13.85 22.91
CA SER A 139 -3.56 13.72 23.71
C SER A 139 -2.76 15.03 23.79
N LEU A 140 -2.74 15.81 22.70
CA LEU A 140 -2.11 17.13 22.68
C LEU A 140 -2.85 18.11 23.59
N ARG A 141 -4.19 18.17 23.51
CA ARG A 141 -4.99 19.04 24.38
C ARG A 141 -4.80 18.70 25.86
N GLN A 142 -4.77 17.40 26.19
CA GLN A 142 -4.52 16.96 27.56
C GLN A 142 -3.13 17.38 28.06
N ARG A 143 -2.10 17.24 27.21
CA ARG A 143 -0.73 17.69 27.53
C ARG A 143 -0.65 19.20 27.73
N GLU A 144 -1.27 19.99 26.86
CA GLU A 144 -1.31 21.45 26.97
C GLU A 144 -2.01 21.91 28.25
N GLN A 145 -3.12 21.27 28.63
CA GLN A 145 -3.82 21.54 29.89
C GLN A 145 -2.95 21.20 31.10
N GLN A 146 -2.26 20.05 31.09
CA GLN A 146 -1.31 19.68 32.14
C GLN A 146 -0.17 20.68 32.26
N GLU A 147 0.40 21.12 31.13
CA GLU A 147 1.46 22.14 31.12
C GLU A 147 0.99 23.48 31.67
N GLN A 148 -0.24 23.91 31.36
CA GLN A 148 -0.81 25.14 31.91
C GLN A 148 -1.03 25.04 33.43
N GLN A 149 -1.57 23.92 33.91
CA GLN A 149 -1.74 23.67 35.35
C GLN A 149 -0.39 23.66 36.07
N ASN A 150 0.64 23.03 35.48
CA ASN A 150 1.99 23.01 36.05
C ASN A 150 2.62 24.40 36.08
N LYS A 151 2.48 25.22 35.03
CA LYS A 151 2.99 26.61 35.01
C LYS A 151 2.32 27.50 36.05
N GLY A 152 1.02 27.31 36.31
CA GLY A 152 0.29 28.04 37.35
C GLY A 152 0.58 27.57 38.78
N SER A 153 1.21 26.39 38.95
CA SER A 153 1.49 25.78 40.25
C SER A 153 2.87 26.10 40.83
N TYR A 154 3.76 26.74 40.07
CA TYR A 154 5.09 27.13 40.56
C TYR A 154 5.09 28.54 41.16
N PRO A 155 5.61 28.75 42.39
CA PRO A 155 5.70 30.09 42.98
C PRO A 155 6.66 30.97 42.18
N THR A 156 6.23 32.17 41.84
CA THR A 156 7.10 33.24 41.33
C THR A 156 7.86 33.87 42.51
N ARG A 157 9.19 33.95 42.41
CA ARG A 157 10.05 34.69 43.33
C ARG A 157 10.06 36.17 42.98
#